data_AF-A0A0F0HAP2-F1
#
_entry.id   AF-A0A0F0HAP2-F1
#
_cell.length_a   1.000
_cell.length_b   1.000
_cell.length_c   1.000
_cell.angle_alpha   90.00
_cell.angle_beta   90.00
_cell.angle_gamma   90.00
#
_symmetry.space_group_name_H-M   'P 1'
#
loop_
_entity.id
_entity.type
_entity.pdbx_description
1 polymer ?
#
loop_
_entity_poly.entity_id
_entity_poly.type
_entity_poly.pdbx_seq_one_letter_code
_entity_poly.pdbx_strand_id
1 'polypeptide(L)' 'MRTLALAVLSTMVSAVLVAPAAQALPDGLALTPPMGFNNWNTTACRAEFNEAMVKGIADI' A
#
# COMPACT_ATOMS: atom_id res chain seq x y z
N MET A 1 33.67 15.26 -18.42
CA MET A 1 32.86 14.03 -18.39
C MET A 1 32.39 13.67 -16.98
N ARG A 2 33.29 13.55 -15.98
CA ARG A 2 32.91 13.29 -14.57
C ARG A 2 31.95 14.33 -13.99
N THR A 3 32.19 15.62 -14.26
CA THR A 3 31.33 16.73 -13.82
C THR A 3 29.94 16.71 -14.45
N LEU A 4 29.82 16.36 -15.73
CA LEU A 4 28.51 16.16 -16.39
C LEU A 4 27.77 14.94 -15.82
N ALA A 5 28.47 13.84 -15.55
CA ALA A 5 27.86 12.65 -14.95
C ALA A 5 27.32 12.92 -13.53
N LEU A 6 28.05 13.70 -12.71
CA LEU A 6 27.55 14.13 -11.41
C LEU A 6 26.33 15.05 -11.53
N ALA A 7 26.32 16.00 -12.48
CA ALA A 7 25.18 16.89 -12.69
C ALA A 7 23.91 16.15 -13.11
N VAL A 8 24.03 15.15 -14.00
CA VAL A 8 22.90 14.31 -14.44
C VAL A 8 22.37 13.42 -13.30
N LEU A 9 23.26 12.91 -12.44
CA LEU A 9 22.84 12.13 -11.28
C LEU A 9 22.07 13.00 -10.27
N SER A 10 22.52 14.23 -10.03
CA SER A 10 21.87 15.17 -9.11
C SER A 10 20.47 15.59 -9.56
N THR A 11 20.24 15.77 -10.87
CA THR A 11 18.91 16.11 -11.41
C THR A 11 17.94 14.93 -11.33
N MET A 12 18.41 13.71 -11.61
CA MET A 12 17.62 12.48 -11.49
C MET A 12 17.17 12.22 -10.04
N VAL A 13 18.06 12.44 -9.07
CA VAL A 13 17.72 12.31 -7.64
C VAL A 13 16.65 13.32 -7.23
N SER A 14 16.74 14.55 -7.71
CA SER A 14 15.78 15.62 -7.35
C SER A 14 14.35 15.32 -7.82
N ALA A 15 14.17 14.60 -8.93
CA ALA A 15 12.85 14.22 -9.44
C ALA A 15 12.17 13.10 -8.64
N VAL A 16 12.92 12.29 -7.89
CA VAL A 16 12.38 11.18 -7.08
C VAL A 16 12.01 11.62 -5.66
N LEU A 17 12.55 12.76 -5.20
CA LEU A 17 12.38 13.23 -3.82
C LEU A 17 11.07 13.98 -3.57
N VAL A 18 10.33 14.38 -4.61
CA VAL A 18 9.08 15.13 -4.47
C VAL A 18 7.89 14.20 -4.68
N ALA A 19 7.47 13.54 -3.61
CA ALA A 19 6.18 12.86 -3.59
C ALA A 19 5.04 13.90 -3.47
N PRO A 20 3.92 13.75 -4.21
CA PRO A 20 2.75 14.58 -3.98
C PRO A 20 2.21 14.37 -2.56
N ALA A 21 1.61 15.41 -1.99
CA ALA A 21 0.96 15.31 -0.69
C ALA A 21 -0.16 14.27 -0.77
N ALA A 22 -0.21 13.35 0.21
CA ALA A 22 -1.29 12.37 0.30
C ALA A 22 -2.63 13.10 0.47
N GLN A 23 -3.59 12.82 -0.41
CA GLN A 23 -4.94 13.34 -0.31
C GLN A 23 -5.84 12.29 0.33
N ALA A 24 -6.47 12.63 1.45
CA ALA A 24 -7.52 11.80 2.03
C ALA A 24 -8.86 12.09 1.32
N LEU A 25 -9.72 11.07 1.23
CA LEU A 25 -11.11 11.29 0.84
C LEU A 25 -11.82 12.11 1.94
N PRO A 26 -12.73 13.04 1.59
CA PRO A 26 -13.48 13.83 2.58
C PRO A 26 -14.67 13.04 3.15
N ASP A 27 -14.47 11.75 3.44
CA ASP A 27 -15.49 10.84 3.99
C ASP A 27 -15.39 10.67 5.52
N GLY A 28 -14.36 11.26 6.15
CA GLY A 28 -14.12 11.18 7.58
C GLY A 28 -13.59 9.83 8.06
N LEU A 29 -13.18 8.94 7.15
CA LEU A 29 -12.63 7.62 7.46
C LEU A 29 -11.09 7.64 7.51
N ALA A 30 -10.50 6.54 7.99
CA ALA A 30 -9.06 6.31 8.03
C ALA A 30 -8.22 7.44 8.69
N LEU A 31 -8.79 8.12 9.69
CA LEU A 31 -8.07 9.12 10.51
C LEU A 31 -6.91 8.50 11.30
N THR A 32 -6.95 7.18 11.50
CA THR A 32 -5.83 6.33 11.92
C THR A 32 -5.67 5.19 10.89
N PRO A 33 -4.51 4.53 10.81
CA PRO A 33 -4.37 3.34 9.97
C PRO A 33 -5.46 2.30 10.29
N PRO A 34 -6.13 1.71 9.27
CA PRO A 34 -7.16 0.71 9.49
C PRO A 34 -6.54 -0.60 10.01
N MET A 35 -7.22 -1.24 10.96
CA MET A 35 -6.86 -2.55 11.50
C MET A 35 -7.90 -3.58 11.06
N GLY A 36 -7.47 -4.83 10.79
CA GLY A 36 -8.37 -5.88 10.36
C GLY A 36 -7.66 -7.15 9.91
N PHE A 37 -8.37 -7.95 9.12
CA PHE A 37 -7.93 -9.26 8.60
C PHE A 37 -7.94 -9.28 7.07
N ASN A 38 -7.04 -10.07 6.47
CA ASN A 38 -6.96 -10.30 5.03
C ASN A 38 -6.77 -11.81 4.76
N ASN A 39 -7.73 -12.43 4.07
CA ASN A 39 -7.70 -13.86 3.75
C ASN A 39 -6.73 -14.24 2.61
N TRP A 40 -6.35 -13.29 1.76
CA TRP A 40 -5.64 -13.57 0.52
C TRP A 40 -4.30 -14.28 0.77
N ASN A 41 -3.60 -13.88 1.83
CA ASN A 41 -2.32 -14.46 2.23
C ASN A 41 -2.42 -15.97 2.54
N THR A 42 -3.61 -16.48 2.88
CA THR A 42 -3.81 -17.88 3.26
C THR A 42 -4.62 -18.68 2.25
N THR A 43 -5.57 -18.05 1.53
CA THR A 43 -6.47 -18.77 0.60
C THR A 43 -6.20 -18.49 -0.87
N ALA A 44 -5.68 -17.32 -1.23
CA ALA A 44 -5.72 -16.82 -2.61
C ALA A 44 -7.14 -16.99 -3.21
N CYS A 45 -7.25 -17.44 -4.48
CA CYS A 45 -8.53 -17.76 -5.13
C CYS A 45 -9.00 -19.20 -4.94
N ARG A 46 -8.49 -19.96 -3.96
CA ARG A 46 -8.86 -21.37 -3.79
C ARG A 46 -10.22 -21.53 -3.10
N ALA A 47 -10.75 -22.75 -3.14
CA ALA A 47 -12.10 -23.08 -2.65
C ALA A 47 -12.28 -22.90 -1.13
N GLU A 48 -11.19 -22.80 -0.36
CA GLU A 48 -11.23 -22.47 1.06
C GLU A 48 -11.71 -21.03 1.31
N PHE A 49 -11.63 -20.13 0.32
CA PHE A 49 -12.32 -18.85 0.39
C PHE A 49 -13.81 -19.05 0.13
N ASN A 50 -14.54 -19.28 1.21
CA ASN A 50 -15.98 -19.49 1.21
C ASN A 50 -16.63 -18.85 2.45
N GLU A 51 -17.95 -18.86 2.52
CA GLU A 51 -18.71 -18.22 3.59
C GLU A 51 -18.37 -18.78 4.98
N ALA A 52 -18.22 -20.11 5.10
CA ALA A 52 -17.92 -20.75 6.38
C ALA A 52 -16.55 -20.30 6.92
N MET A 53 -15.56 -20.16 6.04
CA MET A 53 -14.25 -19.62 6.39
C MET A 53 -14.34 -18.17 6.90
N VAL A 54 -15.04 -17.28 6.18
CA VAL A 54 -15.14 -15.86 6.55
C VAL A 54 -15.83 -15.71 7.91
N LYS A 55 -16.94 -16.43 8.12
CA LYS A 55 -17.66 -16.44 9.39
C LYS A 55 -16.80 -17.00 10.53
N GLY A 56 -16.12 -18.11 10.29
CA GLY A 56 -15.26 -18.74 11.30
C GLY A 56 -14.11 -17.83 11.77
N ILE A 57 -13.50 -17.03 10.88
CA ILE A 57 -12.47 -16.06 11.29
C ILE A 57 -13.08 -14.85 12.01
N ALA A 58 -14.30 -14.44 11.65
CA ALA A 58 -14.99 -13.34 12.35
C ALA A 58 -15.42 -13.70 13.78
N ASP A 59 -15.58 -14.99 14.08
CA ASP A 59 -15.92 -15.50 15.40
C ASP A 59 -14.72 -15.63 16.36
N ILE A 60 -13.48 -15.58 15.85
CA ILE A 60 -12.22 -15.69 16.63
C ILE A 60 -11.76 -14.31 17.09
#